data_AF-A0A0N8PNM4-F1
#
_entry.id   AF-A0A0N8PNM4-F1
#
_cell.length_a   1.000
_cell.length_b   1.000
_cell.length_c   1.000
_cell.angle_alpha   90.00
_cell.angle_beta   90.00
_cell.angle_gamma   90.00
#
_symmetry.space_group_name_H-M   'P 1'
#
loop_
_entity.id
_entity.type
_entity.pdbx_description
1 polymer ?
#
loop_
_entity_poly.entity_id
_entity_poly.type
_entity_poly.pdbx_seq_one_letter_code
_entity_poly.pdbx_strand_id
1 'polypeptide(L)'
;MRTFLSQLLGLELLFVLLWNSGFIGAEYGLPYAGPWSLLFWRYTVLAGLLGLWLWARGRLGWPGKLAAGHTALVGVLAHGVWLGCVLVALDMGVPAGIVALVTALQPLLTGALSGPVLGERTDARQWLGLVLGFAGVVIAVGARLSQDATTPALGYLIPFGSVVGITIASLMQRRWAQTGTSTHLPLDTTLFYQSGATALALLPLAWGLEGFAAEMETPFLATMAWLIIAVSLGAYWAMWRLLHRDEATRVASLFYLSPPVTMLMAWAAFGDHLIATDLLGLVVAGAGVLLVYRIGLPRSRGAPE
;
A
#
# COMPACT_ATOMS: atom_id res chain seq x y z
N MET A 1 -19.94 22.48 13.93
CA MET A 1 -18.85 22.67 12.95
C MET A 1 -17.48 22.26 13.49
N ARG A 2 -17.01 22.78 14.63
CA ARG A 2 -15.73 22.37 15.25
C ARG A 2 -15.62 20.87 15.58
N THR A 3 -16.65 20.25 16.14
CA THR A 3 -16.67 18.81 16.49
C THR A 3 -16.65 17.90 15.26
N PHE A 4 -17.20 18.37 14.14
CA PHE A 4 -17.22 17.65 12.87
C PHE A 4 -15.86 17.74 12.16
N LEU A 5 -15.24 18.93 12.15
CA LEU A 5 -13.87 19.13 11.65
C LEU A 5 -12.82 18.39 12.49
N SER A 6 -12.96 18.32 13.81
CA SER A 6 -12.04 17.55 14.67
C SER A 6 -12.18 16.04 14.47
N GLN A 7 -13.40 15.54 14.23
CA GLN A 7 -13.63 14.14 13.88
C GLN A 7 -13.12 13.77 12.48
N LEU A 8 -13.22 14.71 11.52
CA LEU A 8 -12.68 14.57 10.16
C LEU A 8 -11.16 14.40 10.19
N LEU A 9 -10.46 15.31 10.85
CA LEU A 9 -9.00 15.26 11.01
C LEU A 9 -8.55 14.00 11.79
N GLY A 10 -9.35 13.56 12.77
CA GLY A 10 -9.04 12.36 13.56
C GLY A 10 -9.04 11.07 12.74
N LEU A 11 -9.99 10.88 11.82
CA LEU A 11 -10.07 9.65 11.01
C LEU A 11 -9.00 9.60 9.92
N GLU A 12 -8.74 10.72 9.24
CA GLU A 12 -7.66 10.83 8.25
C GLU A 12 -6.30 10.57 8.91
N LEU A 13 -6.04 11.18 10.08
CA LEU A 13 -4.82 10.96 10.84
C LEU A 13 -4.69 9.51 11.30
N LEU A 14 -5.78 8.92 11.83
CA LEU A 14 -5.80 7.51 12.22
C LEU A 14 -5.45 6.61 11.03
N PHE A 15 -6.07 6.83 9.87
CA PHE A 15 -5.78 6.06 8.66
C PHE A 15 -4.29 6.19 8.28
N VAL A 16 -3.78 7.41 8.19
CA VAL A 16 -2.38 7.67 7.80
C VAL A 16 -1.41 7.02 8.78
N LEU A 17 -1.64 7.13 10.09
CA LEU A 17 -0.77 6.50 11.08
C LEU A 17 -0.85 4.98 11.05
N LEU A 18 -2.05 4.39 11.00
CA LEU A 18 -2.19 2.93 10.93
C LEU A 18 -1.62 2.37 9.64
N TRP A 19 -1.88 3.01 8.50
CA TRP A 19 -1.37 2.57 7.20
C TRP A 19 0.17 2.55 7.18
N ASN A 20 0.79 3.65 7.60
CA ASN A 20 2.25 3.78 7.56
C ASN A 20 2.95 3.00 8.68
N SER A 21 2.28 2.75 9.81
CA SER A 21 2.78 1.82 10.84
C SER A 21 3.02 0.41 10.32
N GLY A 22 2.45 0.04 9.18
CA GLY A 22 2.71 -1.25 8.54
C GLY A 22 4.16 -1.47 8.14
N PHE A 23 4.86 -0.42 7.70
CA PHE A 23 6.30 -0.50 7.38
C PHE A 23 7.12 -0.75 8.65
N ILE A 24 6.83 0.02 9.70
CA ILE A 24 7.52 -0.06 11.00
C ILE A 24 7.26 -1.41 11.67
N GLY A 25 6.00 -1.87 11.67
CA GLY A 25 5.64 -3.18 12.19
C GLY A 25 6.32 -4.30 11.41
N ALA A 26 6.39 -4.21 10.07
CA ALA A 26 7.11 -5.21 9.29
C ALA A 26 8.60 -5.26 9.67
N GLU A 27 9.25 -4.11 9.81
CA GLU A 27 10.66 -4.02 10.20
C GLU A 27 10.93 -4.56 11.62
N TYR A 28 10.02 -4.36 12.58
CA TYR A 28 10.09 -5.03 13.90
C TYR A 28 9.91 -6.56 13.83
N GLY A 29 9.22 -7.08 12.81
CA GLY A 29 8.92 -8.51 12.67
C GLY A 29 10.00 -9.30 11.94
N LEU A 30 10.72 -8.66 11.03
CA LEU A 30 11.75 -9.30 10.19
C LEU A 30 12.91 -9.95 10.97
N PRO A 31 13.34 -9.44 12.14
CA PRO A 31 14.32 -10.14 12.98
C PRO A 31 13.88 -11.53 13.46
N TYR A 32 12.59 -11.81 13.47
CA TYR A 32 12.01 -13.05 14.01
C TYR A 32 11.47 -13.99 12.93
N ALA A 33 11.25 -13.50 11.71
CA ALA A 33 10.73 -14.30 10.60
C ALA A 33 11.16 -13.70 9.27
N GLY A 34 11.52 -14.54 8.32
CA GLY A 34 11.80 -14.09 6.95
C GLY A 34 10.57 -13.42 6.30
N PRO A 35 10.79 -12.57 5.28
CA PRO A 35 9.73 -11.77 4.66
C PRO A 35 8.56 -12.61 4.14
N TRP A 36 8.82 -13.81 3.61
CA TRP A 36 7.77 -14.66 3.05
C TRP A 36 6.94 -15.34 4.14
N SER A 37 7.57 -15.84 5.19
CA SER A 37 6.94 -16.48 6.34
C SER A 37 6.13 -15.48 7.15
N LEU A 38 6.66 -14.27 7.36
CA LEU A 38 5.93 -13.18 8.02
C LEU A 38 4.62 -12.86 7.28
N LEU A 39 4.66 -12.67 5.96
CA LEU A 39 3.46 -12.42 5.16
C LEU A 39 2.53 -13.62 5.11
N PHE A 40 3.08 -14.84 4.97
CA PHE A 40 2.30 -16.06 4.95
C PHE A 40 1.49 -16.22 6.24
N TRP A 41 2.12 -16.07 7.42
CA TRP A 41 1.43 -16.16 8.70
C TRP A 41 0.39 -15.05 8.85
N ARG A 42 0.74 -13.80 8.50
CA ARG A 42 -0.19 -12.67 8.54
C ARG A 42 -1.46 -12.93 7.73
N TYR A 43 -1.31 -13.35 6.47
CA TYR A 43 -2.46 -13.56 5.58
C TYR A 43 -3.21 -14.85 5.88
N THR A 44 -2.54 -15.89 6.39
CA THR A 44 -3.19 -17.12 6.84
C THR A 44 -4.11 -16.84 8.03
N VAL A 45 -3.60 -16.14 9.06
CA VAL A 45 -4.40 -15.77 10.23
C VAL A 45 -5.52 -14.80 9.85
N LEU A 46 -5.23 -13.78 9.03
CA LEU A 46 -6.25 -12.85 8.56
C LEU A 46 -7.37 -13.54 7.77
N ALA A 47 -7.03 -14.44 6.85
CA ALA A 47 -8.00 -15.23 6.10
C ALA A 47 -8.84 -16.13 7.04
N GLY A 48 -8.21 -16.74 8.05
CA GLY A 48 -8.90 -17.53 9.07
C GLY A 48 -9.91 -16.69 9.87
N LEU A 49 -9.51 -15.51 10.35
CA LEU A 49 -10.37 -14.60 11.09
C LEU A 49 -11.55 -14.10 10.25
N LEU A 50 -11.30 -13.70 9.00
CA LEU A 50 -12.35 -13.25 8.08
C LEU A 50 -13.28 -14.41 7.69
N GLY A 51 -12.74 -15.61 7.50
CA GLY A 51 -13.52 -16.82 7.22
C GLY A 51 -14.44 -17.19 8.37
N LEU A 52 -13.94 -17.16 9.60
CA LEU A 52 -14.73 -17.37 10.81
C LEU A 52 -15.82 -16.31 10.96
N TRP A 53 -15.48 -15.04 10.70
CA TRP A 53 -16.44 -13.94 10.75
C TRP A 53 -17.55 -14.10 9.70
N LEU A 54 -17.21 -14.45 8.45
CA LEU A 54 -18.17 -14.72 7.38
C LEU A 54 -19.07 -15.91 7.71
N TRP A 55 -18.48 -16.99 8.25
CA TRP A 55 -19.21 -18.19 8.65
C TRP A 55 -20.20 -17.88 9.77
N ALA A 56 -19.77 -17.18 10.83
CA ALA A 56 -20.63 -16.77 11.94
C ALA A 56 -21.78 -15.84 11.51
N ARG A 57 -21.60 -15.09 10.41
CA ARG A 57 -22.62 -14.23 9.80
C ARG A 57 -23.52 -14.94 8.79
N GLY A 58 -23.30 -16.24 8.52
CA GLY A 58 -24.03 -16.98 7.48
C GLY A 58 -23.76 -16.47 6.06
N ARG A 59 -22.62 -15.78 5.85
CA ARG A 59 -22.23 -15.12 4.59
C ARG A 59 -21.06 -15.79 3.90
N LEU A 60 -20.50 -16.86 4.48
CA LEU A 60 -19.47 -17.65 3.82
C LEU A 60 -20.10 -18.38 2.64
N GLY A 61 -19.72 -18.01 1.42
CA GLY A 61 -20.29 -18.55 0.20
C GLY A 61 -19.37 -18.34 -0.99
N TRP A 62 -19.58 -19.14 -2.03
CA TRP A 62 -18.77 -19.10 -3.25
C TRP A 62 -19.27 -18.00 -4.20
N PRO A 63 -18.44 -17.00 -4.56
CA PRO A 63 -18.85 -15.89 -5.41
C PRO A 63 -18.86 -16.24 -6.91
N GLY A 64 -18.59 -17.51 -7.26
CA GLY A 64 -18.40 -17.95 -8.64
C GLY A 64 -16.92 -17.93 -9.07
N LYS A 65 -16.56 -18.81 -10.00
CA LYS A 65 -15.17 -18.99 -10.46
C LYS A 65 -14.53 -17.70 -10.97
N LEU A 66 -15.31 -16.92 -11.71
CA LEU A 66 -14.85 -15.70 -12.35
C LEU A 66 -14.52 -14.61 -11.31
N ALA A 67 -15.46 -14.31 -10.40
CA ALA A 67 -15.26 -13.33 -9.34
C ALA A 67 -14.18 -13.76 -8.35
N ALA A 68 -14.15 -15.04 -7.98
CA ALA A 68 -13.10 -15.60 -7.12
C ALA A 68 -11.72 -15.49 -7.79
N GLY A 69 -11.59 -15.88 -9.05
CA GLY A 69 -10.32 -15.81 -9.79
C GLY A 69 -9.81 -14.38 -9.98
N HIS A 70 -10.69 -13.44 -10.34
CA HIS A 70 -10.34 -12.03 -10.44
C HIS A 70 -9.89 -11.46 -9.08
N THR A 71 -10.70 -11.66 -8.03
CA THR A 71 -10.40 -11.18 -6.67
C THR A 71 -9.13 -11.80 -6.12
N ALA A 72 -8.89 -13.09 -6.38
CA ALA A 72 -7.67 -13.78 -5.99
C ALA A 72 -6.44 -13.16 -6.66
N LEU A 73 -6.48 -12.93 -7.97
CA LEU A 73 -5.35 -12.33 -8.71
C LEU A 73 -5.07 -10.90 -8.25
N VAL A 74 -6.11 -10.09 -8.04
CA VAL A 74 -5.97 -8.74 -7.47
C VAL A 74 -5.34 -8.83 -6.08
N GLY A 75 -5.77 -9.77 -5.22
CA GLY A 75 -5.20 -9.98 -3.90
C GLY A 75 -3.73 -10.36 -3.94
N VAL A 76 -3.35 -11.34 -4.77
CA VAL A 76 -1.96 -11.78 -4.91
C VAL A 76 -1.06 -10.63 -5.38
N LEU A 77 -1.51 -9.81 -6.33
CA LEU A 77 -0.75 -8.64 -6.79
C LEU A 77 -0.68 -7.54 -5.73
N ALA A 78 -1.83 -7.22 -5.11
CA ALA A 78 -1.97 -6.10 -4.18
C ALA A 78 -1.38 -6.39 -2.80
N HIS A 79 -1.28 -7.65 -2.39
CA HIS A 79 -0.81 -8.04 -1.05
C HIS A 79 0.42 -8.94 -1.12
N GLY A 80 0.45 -9.91 -2.02
CA GLY A 80 1.58 -10.83 -2.17
C GLY A 80 2.79 -10.16 -2.83
N VAL A 81 2.63 -9.68 -4.06
CA VAL A 81 3.71 -9.03 -4.82
C VAL A 81 4.07 -7.68 -4.21
N TRP A 82 3.08 -6.83 -3.94
CA TRP A 82 3.33 -5.51 -3.36
C TRP A 82 4.06 -5.59 -2.01
N LEU A 83 3.50 -6.29 -1.02
CA LEU A 83 4.16 -6.38 0.29
C LEU A 83 5.39 -7.28 0.25
N GLY A 84 5.42 -8.32 -0.59
CA GLY A 84 6.60 -9.16 -0.76
C GLY A 84 7.82 -8.34 -1.17
N CYS A 85 7.69 -7.51 -2.20
CA CYS A 85 8.75 -6.58 -2.59
C CYS A 85 9.11 -5.59 -1.46
N VAL A 86 8.13 -5.04 -0.75
CA VAL A 86 8.39 -4.13 0.38
C VAL A 86 9.20 -4.83 1.47
N LEU A 87 8.77 -6.01 1.93
CA LEU A 87 9.41 -6.70 3.04
C LEU A 87 10.77 -7.26 2.67
N VAL A 88 10.96 -7.77 1.44
CA VAL A 88 12.29 -8.19 0.98
C VAL A 88 13.24 -6.99 0.93
N ALA A 89 12.78 -5.80 0.51
CA ALA A 89 13.63 -4.61 0.53
C ALA A 89 14.02 -4.18 1.95
N LEU A 90 13.07 -4.22 2.89
CA LEU A 90 13.34 -3.96 4.31
C LEU A 90 14.32 -4.99 4.90
N ASP A 91 14.14 -6.27 4.59
CA ASP A 91 15.01 -7.37 5.04
C ASP A 91 16.44 -7.24 4.49
N MET A 92 16.58 -6.69 3.28
CA MET A 92 17.87 -6.34 2.69
C MET A 92 18.50 -5.07 3.29
N GLY A 93 17.84 -4.41 4.25
CA GLY A 93 18.34 -3.23 4.96
C GLY A 93 18.04 -1.89 4.28
N VAL A 94 17.09 -1.84 3.33
CA VAL A 94 16.66 -0.54 2.78
C VAL A 94 15.82 0.20 3.81
N PRO A 95 16.13 1.46 4.16
CA PRO A 95 15.36 2.20 5.16
C PRO A 95 13.88 2.31 4.79
N ALA A 96 12.98 2.11 5.76
CA ALA A 96 11.53 2.11 5.52
C ALA A 96 11.01 3.39 4.86
N GLY A 97 11.60 4.54 5.20
CA GLY A 97 11.28 5.81 4.56
C GLY A 97 11.55 5.83 3.05
N ILE A 98 12.62 5.18 2.59
CA ILE A 98 12.98 5.06 1.17
C ILE A 98 12.03 4.11 0.46
N VAL A 99 11.71 2.96 1.08
CA VAL A 99 10.71 2.03 0.53
C VAL A 99 9.35 2.72 0.38
N ALA A 100 8.91 3.47 1.40
CA ALA A 100 7.68 4.27 1.34
C ALA A 100 7.74 5.32 0.22
N LEU A 101 8.86 6.03 0.05
CA LEU A 101 9.06 7.00 -1.04
C LEU A 101 8.91 6.37 -2.43
N VAL A 102 9.51 5.19 -2.67
CA VAL A 102 9.34 4.46 -3.93
C VAL A 102 7.89 4.04 -4.14
N THR A 103 7.27 3.44 -3.11
CA THR A 103 5.88 2.95 -3.22
C THR A 103 4.86 4.07 -3.45
N ALA A 104 5.14 5.29 -3.00
CA ALA A 104 4.32 6.47 -3.27
C ALA A 104 4.29 6.89 -4.75
N LEU A 105 5.09 6.28 -5.63
CA LEU A 105 4.95 6.40 -7.08
C LEU A 105 3.69 5.73 -7.63
N GLN A 106 3.09 4.79 -6.89
CA GLN A 106 1.92 4.02 -7.33
C GLN A 106 0.82 4.89 -7.93
N PRO A 107 0.32 5.96 -7.27
CA PRO A 107 -0.85 6.65 -7.79
C PRO A 107 -0.51 7.50 -9.02
N LEU A 108 0.74 7.98 -9.14
CA LEU A 108 1.25 8.65 -10.35
C LEU A 108 1.30 7.67 -11.53
N LEU A 109 1.86 6.48 -11.32
CA LEU A 109 1.93 5.45 -12.36
C LEU A 109 0.53 4.97 -12.76
N THR A 110 -0.33 4.71 -11.78
CA THR A 110 -1.74 4.32 -12.00
C THR A 110 -2.47 5.40 -12.79
N GLY A 111 -2.31 6.67 -12.42
CA GLY A 111 -2.91 7.81 -13.14
C GLY A 111 -2.45 7.88 -14.59
N ALA A 112 -1.13 7.85 -14.84
CA ALA A 112 -0.57 7.90 -16.19
C ALA A 112 -1.01 6.72 -17.08
N LEU A 113 -1.14 5.52 -16.52
CA LEU A 113 -1.56 4.32 -17.25
C LEU A 113 -3.09 4.18 -17.39
N SER A 114 -3.88 4.96 -16.65
CA SER A 114 -5.35 4.89 -16.73
C SER A 114 -5.87 5.20 -18.13
N GLY A 115 -5.25 6.13 -18.84
CA GLY A 115 -5.68 6.50 -20.19
C GLY A 115 -5.48 5.40 -21.23
N PRO A 116 -4.26 4.88 -21.44
CA PRO A 116 -4.05 3.81 -22.41
C PRO A 116 -4.73 2.49 -22.03
N VAL A 117 -4.89 2.18 -20.73
CA VAL A 117 -5.44 0.89 -20.28
C VAL A 117 -6.95 0.90 -20.14
N LEU A 118 -7.54 2.00 -19.64
CA LEU A 118 -8.97 2.12 -19.34
C LEU A 118 -9.70 3.03 -20.34
N GLY A 119 -9.01 3.64 -21.30
CA GLY A 119 -9.60 4.60 -22.24
C GLY A 119 -9.97 5.94 -21.59
N GLU A 120 -9.47 6.22 -20.39
CA GLU A 120 -9.72 7.47 -19.68
C GLU A 120 -8.89 8.63 -20.26
N ARG A 121 -9.26 9.87 -19.92
CA ARG A 121 -8.45 11.02 -20.31
C ARG A 121 -7.22 11.12 -19.43
N THR A 122 -6.04 10.94 -20.01
CA THR A 122 -4.76 11.26 -19.35
C THR A 122 -4.20 12.58 -19.87
N ASP A 123 -3.98 13.51 -18.95
CA ASP A 123 -3.37 14.82 -19.27
C ASP A 123 -1.84 14.71 -19.22
N ALA A 124 -1.13 15.55 -19.98
CA ALA A 124 0.33 15.64 -19.97
C ALA A 124 0.90 15.87 -18.56
N ARG A 125 0.10 16.51 -17.69
CA ARG A 125 0.42 16.71 -16.26
C ARG A 125 0.63 15.42 -15.48
N GLN A 126 -0.10 14.35 -15.79
CA GLN A 126 0.05 13.05 -15.11
C GLN A 126 1.40 12.40 -15.44
N TRP A 127 1.81 12.48 -16.71
CA TRP A 127 3.12 12.01 -17.15
C TRP A 127 4.25 12.86 -16.56
N LEU A 128 4.13 14.18 -16.58
CA LEU A 128 5.11 15.06 -15.94
C LEU A 128 5.20 14.82 -14.43
N GLY A 129 4.06 14.61 -13.76
CA GLY A 129 4.01 14.26 -12.35
C GLY A 129 4.74 12.95 -12.06
N LEU A 130 4.55 11.92 -12.89
CA LEU A 130 5.27 10.65 -12.80
C LEU A 130 6.78 10.83 -12.98
N VAL A 131 7.20 11.61 -13.98
CA VAL A 131 8.63 11.89 -14.23
C VAL A 131 9.26 12.62 -13.04
N LEU A 132 8.58 13.63 -12.48
CA LEU A 132 9.04 14.35 -11.30
C LEU A 132 9.07 13.45 -10.06
N GLY A 133 8.02 12.62 -9.86
CA GLY A 133 7.97 11.60 -8.83
C GLY A 133 9.19 10.69 -8.88
N PHE A 134 9.44 10.12 -10.06
CA PHE A 134 10.56 9.22 -10.30
C PHE A 134 11.91 9.92 -10.10
N ALA A 135 12.07 11.17 -10.56
CA ALA A 135 13.27 11.95 -10.32
C ALA A 135 13.54 12.16 -8.82
N GLY A 136 12.50 12.45 -8.03
CA GLY A 136 12.62 12.56 -6.58
C GLY A 136 13.09 11.26 -5.92
N VAL A 137 12.56 10.12 -6.37
CA VAL A 137 13.00 8.79 -5.91
C VAL A 137 14.46 8.54 -6.28
N VAL A 138 14.87 8.82 -7.52
CA VAL A 138 16.26 8.64 -7.98
C VAL A 138 17.24 9.50 -7.17
N ILE A 139 16.86 10.73 -6.81
CA ILE A 139 17.68 11.61 -5.97
C ILE A 139 17.90 10.98 -4.58
N ALA A 140 16.84 10.50 -3.94
CA ALA A 140 16.92 9.90 -2.61
C ALA A 140 17.72 8.58 -2.63
N VAL A 141 17.38 7.68 -3.56
CA VAL A 141 18.01 6.36 -3.70
C VAL A 141 19.48 6.46 -4.14
N GLY A 142 19.79 7.36 -5.08
CA GLY A 142 21.15 7.52 -5.62
C GLY A 142 22.16 7.94 -4.56
N ALA A 143 21.76 8.81 -3.63
CA ALA A 143 22.61 9.21 -2.51
C ALA A 143 22.85 8.04 -1.54
N ARG A 144 21.82 7.24 -1.26
CA ARG A 144 21.92 6.07 -0.38
C ARG A 144 22.88 5.02 -0.94
N LEU A 145 22.77 4.71 -2.23
CA LEU A 145 23.69 3.80 -2.93
C LEU A 145 25.16 4.24 -2.85
N SER A 146 25.41 5.55 -2.77
CA SER A 146 26.77 6.09 -2.69
C SER A 146 27.34 6.14 -1.27
N GLN A 147 26.48 6.18 -0.24
CA GLN A 147 26.87 6.39 1.16
C GLN A 147 26.83 5.10 1.98
N ASP A 148 26.02 4.13 1.59
CA ASP A 148 25.85 2.87 2.31
C ASP A 148 26.25 1.68 1.42
N ALA A 149 27.42 1.11 1.73
CA ALA A 149 27.93 -0.07 1.03
C ALA A 149 27.37 -1.40 1.59
N THR A 150 26.59 -1.36 2.67
CA THR A 150 26.09 -2.56 3.35
C THR A 150 24.78 -3.07 2.73
N THR A 151 23.91 -2.16 2.27
CA THR A 151 22.68 -2.50 1.56
C THR A 151 22.98 -2.84 0.09
N PRO A 152 22.61 -4.03 -0.42
CA PRO A 152 22.80 -4.35 -1.83
C PRO A 152 22.01 -3.41 -2.74
N ALA A 153 22.59 -2.99 -3.86
CA ALA A 153 21.92 -2.10 -4.81
C ALA A 153 20.57 -2.64 -5.32
N LEU A 154 20.46 -3.98 -5.42
CA LEU A 154 19.23 -4.66 -5.79
C LEU A 154 18.09 -4.40 -4.79
N GLY A 155 18.40 -4.22 -3.50
CA GLY A 155 17.43 -3.88 -2.46
C GLY A 155 16.63 -2.62 -2.80
N TYR A 156 17.30 -1.60 -3.33
CA TYR A 156 16.65 -0.35 -3.74
C TYR A 156 15.80 -0.46 -5.01
N LEU A 157 16.02 -1.50 -5.83
CA LEU A 157 15.24 -1.76 -7.05
C LEU A 157 13.98 -2.60 -6.79
N ILE A 158 14.01 -3.46 -5.78
CA ILE A 158 12.89 -4.35 -5.47
C ILE A 158 11.57 -3.61 -5.19
N PRO A 159 11.53 -2.47 -4.47
CA PRO A 159 10.30 -1.71 -4.23
C PRO A 159 9.59 -1.23 -5.50
N PHE A 160 10.29 -1.09 -6.64
CA PHE A 160 9.61 -0.78 -7.91
C PHE A 160 8.71 -1.93 -8.38
N GLY A 161 9.06 -3.18 -8.08
CA GLY A 161 8.19 -4.33 -8.29
C GLY A 161 6.87 -4.21 -7.52
N SER A 162 6.92 -3.61 -6.32
CA SER A 162 5.73 -3.33 -5.53
C SER A 162 4.79 -2.35 -6.24
N VAL A 163 5.35 -1.26 -6.79
CA VAL A 163 4.63 -0.21 -7.53
C VAL A 163 3.96 -0.78 -8.77
N VAL A 164 4.66 -1.65 -9.50
CA VAL A 164 4.11 -2.34 -10.66
C VAL A 164 2.96 -3.27 -10.27
N GLY A 165 3.18 -4.13 -9.27
CA GLY A 165 2.18 -5.10 -8.80
C GLY A 165 0.88 -4.42 -8.36
N ILE A 166 0.97 -3.41 -7.50
CA ILE A 166 -0.20 -2.71 -7.00
C ILE A 166 -0.87 -1.84 -8.08
N THR A 167 -0.12 -1.30 -9.05
CA THR A 167 -0.69 -0.57 -10.17
C THR A 167 -1.50 -1.48 -11.09
N ILE A 168 -0.95 -2.66 -11.43
CA ILE A 168 -1.68 -3.66 -12.22
C ILE A 168 -2.95 -4.09 -11.49
N ALA A 169 -2.86 -4.41 -10.19
CA ALA A 169 -4.01 -4.76 -9.37
C ALA A 169 -5.10 -3.67 -9.39
N SER A 170 -4.68 -2.41 -9.22
CA SER A 170 -5.59 -1.25 -9.20
C SER A 170 -6.28 -1.05 -10.56
N LEU A 171 -5.55 -1.13 -11.67
CA LEU A 171 -6.10 -1.00 -13.01
C LEU A 171 -7.03 -2.17 -13.36
N MET A 172 -6.67 -3.39 -12.97
CA MET A 172 -7.52 -4.57 -13.12
C MET A 172 -8.85 -4.40 -12.38
N GLN A 173 -8.81 -3.97 -11.12
CA GLN A 173 -10.00 -3.74 -10.30
C GLN A 173 -10.88 -2.64 -10.90
N ARG A 174 -10.29 -1.55 -11.42
CA ARG A 174 -11.04 -0.46 -12.06
C ARG A 174 -11.67 -0.90 -13.38
N ARG A 175 -10.95 -1.66 -14.21
CA ARG A 175 -11.50 -2.21 -15.46
C ARG A 175 -12.66 -3.16 -15.19
N TRP A 176 -12.54 -3.99 -14.15
CA TRP A 176 -13.62 -4.89 -13.71
C TRP A 176 -14.89 -4.13 -13.32
N ALA A 177 -14.73 -3.00 -12.63
CA ALA A 177 -15.86 -2.14 -12.28
C ALA A 177 -16.51 -1.48 -13.51
N GLN A 178 -15.73 -1.12 -14.54
CA GLN A 178 -16.23 -0.53 -15.79
C GLN A 178 -17.00 -1.53 -16.67
N THR A 179 -16.62 -2.81 -16.67
CA THR A 179 -17.24 -3.83 -17.54
C THR A 179 -18.63 -4.29 -17.08
N GLY A 180 -19.18 -3.73 -15.99
CA GLY A 180 -20.52 -4.06 -15.50
C GLY A 180 -20.68 -5.53 -15.10
N THR A 181 -19.56 -6.21 -14.81
CA THR A 181 -19.52 -7.63 -14.44
C THR A 181 -19.92 -7.75 -12.96
N SER A 182 -21.21 -7.50 -12.70
CA SER A 182 -21.86 -7.15 -11.42
C SER A 182 -21.80 -8.19 -10.29
N THR A 183 -20.62 -8.66 -9.92
CA THR A 183 -20.39 -9.32 -8.62
C THR A 183 -19.48 -8.43 -7.78
N HIS A 184 -20.00 -7.26 -7.39
CA HIS A 184 -19.37 -6.44 -6.36
C HIS A 184 -19.46 -7.19 -5.03
N LEU A 185 -18.37 -7.86 -4.67
CA LEU A 185 -18.28 -8.52 -3.39
C LEU A 185 -18.24 -7.48 -2.27
N PRO A 186 -18.92 -7.73 -1.14
CA PRO A 186 -18.72 -6.92 0.04
C PRO A 186 -17.23 -6.86 0.42
N LEU A 187 -16.80 -5.77 1.06
CA LEU A 187 -15.38 -5.56 1.38
C LEU A 187 -14.80 -6.72 2.19
N ASP A 188 -15.52 -7.18 3.21
CA ASP A 188 -15.14 -8.31 4.05
C ASP A 188 -14.87 -9.59 3.24
N THR A 189 -15.73 -9.88 2.28
CA THR A 189 -15.67 -11.05 1.40
C THR A 189 -14.52 -10.89 0.41
N THR A 190 -14.34 -9.69 -0.13
CA THR A 190 -13.21 -9.34 -0.99
C THR A 190 -11.89 -9.58 -0.26
N LEU A 191 -11.74 -9.04 0.96
CA LEU A 191 -10.54 -9.20 1.78
C LEU A 191 -10.31 -10.67 2.17
N PHE A 192 -11.35 -11.45 2.45
CA PHE A 192 -11.23 -12.88 2.72
C PHE A 192 -10.61 -13.62 1.53
N TYR A 193 -11.17 -13.45 0.32
CA TYR A 193 -10.67 -14.09 -0.88
C TYR A 193 -9.27 -13.62 -1.28
N GLN A 194 -8.99 -12.32 -1.15
CA GLN A 194 -7.66 -11.76 -1.40
C GLN A 194 -6.62 -12.31 -0.42
N SER A 195 -6.95 -12.36 0.87
CA SER A 195 -6.05 -12.85 1.93
C SER A 195 -5.77 -14.33 1.76
N GLY A 196 -6.81 -15.14 1.52
CA GLY A 196 -6.66 -16.58 1.30
C GLY A 196 -5.83 -16.88 0.04
N ALA A 197 -6.10 -16.19 -1.07
CA ALA A 197 -5.31 -16.35 -2.30
C ALA A 197 -3.85 -15.93 -2.10
N THR A 198 -3.61 -14.84 -1.37
CA THR A 198 -2.26 -14.37 -1.05
C THR A 198 -1.50 -15.38 -0.19
N ALA A 199 -2.12 -15.91 0.88
CA ALA A 199 -1.51 -16.95 1.70
C ALA A 199 -1.15 -18.19 0.87
N LEU A 200 -2.04 -18.64 -0.03
CA LEU A 200 -1.76 -19.77 -0.92
C LEU A 200 -0.64 -19.49 -1.92
N ALA A 201 -0.56 -18.27 -2.47
CA ALA A 201 0.49 -17.88 -3.41
C ALA A 201 1.86 -17.76 -2.73
N LEU A 202 1.89 -17.37 -1.45
CA LEU A 202 3.11 -17.23 -0.65
C LEU A 202 3.60 -18.56 -0.06
N LEU A 203 2.72 -19.57 0.07
CA LEU A 203 3.04 -20.88 0.64
C LEU A 203 4.33 -21.52 0.07
N PRO A 204 4.56 -21.61 -1.26
CA PRO A 204 5.80 -22.21 -1.78
C PRO A 204 7.05 -21.40 -1.44
N LEU A 205 6.95 -20.07 -1.28
CA LEU A 205 8.09 -19.22 -0.91
C LEU A 205 8.39 -19.35 0.59
N ALA A 206 7.36 -19.24 1.43
CA ALA A 206 7.50 -19.38 2.87
C ALA A 206 8.02 -20.77 3.26
N TRP A 207 7.51 -21.84 2.62
CA TRP A 207 7.99 -23.19 2.88
C TRP A 207 9.36 -23.47 2.25
N GLY A 208 9.51 -23.16 0.96
CA GLY A 208 10.67 -23.58 0.17
C GLY A 208 11.94 -22.78 0.45
N LEU A 209 11.82 -21.50 0.78
CA LEU A 209 12.97 -20.63 1.07
C LEU A 209 13.25 -20.50 2.56
N GLU A 210 12.21 -20.55 3.40
CA GLU A 210 12.31 -20.19 4.81
C GLU A 210 11.78 -21.27 5.76
N GLY A 211 11.20 -22.37 5.26
CA GLY A 211 10.69 -23.45 6.12
C GLY A 211 9.56 -23.05 7.07
N PHE A 212 8.81 -21.98 6.75
CA PHE A 212 7.87 -21.31 7.66
C PHE A 212 8.50 -20.74 8.93
N ALA A 213 9.80 -20.46 8.92
CA ALA A 213 10.54 -19.96 10.07
C ALA A 213 9.88 -18.71 10.67
N ALA A 214 9.56 -18.82 11.95
CA ALA A 214 9.09 -17.72 12.76
C ALA A 214 9.40 -18.01 14.23
N GLU A 215 10.18 -17.15 14.85
CA GLU A 215 10.49 -17.18 16.28
C GLU A 215 9.27 -16.64 17.03
N MET A 216 8.59 -17.51 17.78
CA MET A 216 7.34 -17.19 18.51
C MET A 216 7.60 -16.42 19.80
N GLU A 217 8.41 -15.37 19.69
CA GLU A 217 8.75 -14.47 20.77
C GLU A 217 7.69 -13.38 20.93
N THR A 218 7.63 -12.78 22.12
CA THR A 218 6.65 -11.72 22.44
C THR A 218 6.67 -10.56 21.42
N PRO A 219 7.83 -10.07 20.97
CA PRO A 219 7.87 -9.00 19.95
C PRO A 219 7.30 -9.43 18.60
N PHE A 220 7.52 -10.68 18.17
CA PHE A 220 6.93 -11.20 16.95
C PHE A 220 5.40 -11.32 17.06
N LEU A 221 4.90 -11.84 18.19
CA LEU A 221 3.46 -11.96 18.44
C LEU A 221 2.78 -10.59 18.49
N ALA A 222 3.40 -9.60 19.15
CA ALA A 222 2.91 -8.23 19.20
C ALA A 222 2.90 -7.59 17.80
N THR A 223 3.97 -7.80 17.02
CA THR A 223 4.06 -7.37 15.62
C THR A 223 2.96 -7.99 14.76
N MET A 224 2.76 -9.30 14.87
CA MET A 224 1.73 -10.02 14.12
C MET A 224 0.33 -9.53 14.48
N ALA A 225 0.05 -9.36 15.77
CA ALA A 225 -1.21 -8.78 16.25
C ALA A 225 -1.43 -7.37 15.70
N TRP A 226 -0.40 -6.51 15.70
CA TRP A 226 -0.49 -5.16 15.15
C TRP A 226 -0.74 -5.18 13.63
N LEU A 227 0.04 -5.94 12.87
CA LEU A 227 -0.08 -6.03 11.41
C LEU A 227 -1.43 -6.61 10.97
N ILE A 228 -2.00 -7.56 11.72
CA ILE A 228 -3.31 -8.14 11.42
C ILE A 228 -4.44 -7.20 11.86
N ILE A 229 -4.45 -6.77 13.12
CA ILE A 229 -5.60 -6.06 13.70
C ILE A 229 -5.55 -4.58 13.32
N ALA A 230 -4.45 -3.89 13.63
CA ALA A 230 -4.35 -2.45 13.44
C ALA A 230 -4.19 -2.09 11.96
N VAL A 231 -3.30 -2.78 11.24
CA VAL A 231 -2.98 -2.45 9.85
C VAL A 231 -3.98 -3.12 8.89
N SER A 232 -4.11 -4.45 8.89
CA SER A 232 -4.95 -5.14 7.90
C SER A 232 -6.46 -4.95 8.11
N LEU A 233 -6.93 -4.84 9.35
CA LEU A 233 -8.36 -4.60 9.62
C LEU A 233 -8.65 -3.11 9.91
N GLY A 234 -7.89 -2.51 10.83
CA GLY A 234 -8.11 -1.13 11.28
C GLY A 234 -7.89 -0.08 10.18
N ALA A 235 -6.75 -0.14 9.47
CA ALA A 235 -6.48 0.82 8.39
C ALA A 235 -7.45 0.64 7.22
N TYR A 236 -7.77 -0.60 6.83
CA TYR A 236 -8.77 -0.89 5.79
C TYR A 236 -10.18 -0.42 6.17
N TRP A 237 -10.57 -0.60 7.44
CA TRP A 237 -11.83 -0.07 7.95
C TRP A 237 -11.87 1.46 7.90
N ALA A 238 -10.79 2.13 8.32
CA ALA A 238 -10.68 3.58 8.26
C ALA A 238 -10.74 4.09 6.80
N MET A 239 -10.02 3.44 5.90
CA MET A 239 -10.06 3.71 4.46
C MET A 239 -11.46 3.56 3.90
N TRP A 240 -12.15 2.47 4.22
CA TRP A 240 -13.53 2.23 3.78
C TRP A 240 -14.48 3.32 4.29
N ARG A 241 -14.35 3.71 5.56
CA ARG A 241 -15.14 4.82 6.14
C ARG A 241 -14.87 6.14 5.44
N LEU A 242 -13.61 6.43 5.10
CA LEU A 242 -13.23 7.63 4.35
C LEU A 242 -13.81 7.60 2.93
N LEU A 243 -13.73 6.47 2.21
CA LEU A 243 -14.30 6.31 0.87
C LEU A 243 -15.84 6.44 0.83
N HIS A 244 -16.54 6.14 1.94
CA HIS A 244 -17.98 6.35 2.04
C HIS A 244 -18.37 7.80 2.33
N ARG A 245 -17.44 8.61 2.84
CA ARG A 245 -17.71 9.95 3.36
C ARG A 245 -17.10 11.05 2.49
N ASP A 246 -15.97 10.78 1.87
CA ASP A 246 -15.14 11.73 1.13
C ASP A 246 -14.96 11.27 -0.32
N GLU A 247 -14.58 12.20 -1.19
CA GLU A 247 -14.26 11.90 -2.58
C GLU A 247 -13.02 10.99 -2.67
N ALA A 248 -13.04 10.02 -3.59
CA ALA A 248 -11.93 9.10 -3.80
C ALA A 248 -10.60 9.83 -4.05
N THR A 249 -10.62 10.99 -4.71
CA THR A 249 -9.44 11.84 -4.93
C THR A 249 -8.84 12.37 -3.63
N ARG A 250 -9.69 12.74 -2.65
CA ARG A 250 -9.24 13.18 -1.33
C ARG A 250 -8.61 12.03 -0.55
N VAL A 251 -9.24 10.86 -0.53
CA VAL A 251 -8.68 9.67 0.13
C VAL A 251 -7.35 9.27 -0.54
N ALA A 252 -7.27 9.31 -1.87
CA ALA A 252 -6.05 9.05 -2.61
C ALA A 252 -4.90 10.02 -2.22
N SER A 253 -5.22 11.27 -1.89
CA SER A 253 -4.20 12.25 -1.48
C SER A 253 -3.49 11.89 -0.17
N LEU A 254 -4.16 11.14 0.73
CA LEU A 254 -3.59 10.71 2.01
C LEU A 254 -2.42 9.75 1.82
N PHE A 255 -2.40 8.97 0.74
CA PHE A 255 -1.28 8.06 0.45
C PHE A 255 0.02 8.82 0.14
N TYR A 256 -0.03 10.09 -0.26
CA TYR A 256 1.16 10.91 -0.46
C TYR A 256 1.78 11.41 0.85
N LEU A 257 1.03 11.32 1.97
CA LEU A 257 1.61 11.47 3.29
C LEU A 257 2.40 10.24 3.73
N SER A 258 2.37 9.15 2.96
CA SER A 258 3.06 7.91 3.32
C SER A 258 4.58 8.09 3.50
N PRO A 259 5.34 8.63 2.53
CA PRO A 259 6.78 8.79 2.70
C PRO A 259 7.19 9.65 3.91
N PRO A 260 6.66 10.89 4.10
CA PRO A 260 7.10 11.72 5.23
C PRO A 260 6.68 11.14 6.58
N VAL A 261 5.52 10.50 6.68
CA VAL A 261 5.06 9.88 7.92
C VAL A 261 5.89 8.63 8.23
N THR A 262 6.13 7.75 7.26
CA THR A 262 6.98 6.58 7.46
C THR A 262 8.41 6.98 7.83
N MET A 263 8.97 8.00 7.17
CA MET A 263 10.29 8.56 7.52
C MET A 263 10.35 9.03 8.99
N LEU A 264 9.33 9.79 9.43
CA LEU A 264 9.27 10.26 10.82
C LEU A 264 9.11 9.11 11.82
N MET A 265 8.28 8.11 11.48
CA MET A 265 8.05 6.96 12.34
C MET A 265 9.29 6.05 12.42
N ALA A 266 10.01 5.84 11.31
CA ALA A 266 11.24 5.06 11.27
C ALA A 266 12.36 5.76 12.05
N TRP A 267 12.49 7.10 11.90
CA TRP A 267 13.40 7.88 12.74
C TRP A 267 13.07 7.73 14.24
N ALA A 268 11.79 7.80 14.62
CA ALA A 268 11.38 7.66 16.01
C ALA A 268 11.55 6.23 16.57
N ALA A 269 11.34 5.20 15.75
CA ALA A 269 11.35 3.80 16.17
C ALA A 269 12.75 3.17 16.13
N PHE A 270 13.53 3.47 15.10
CA PHE A 270 14.82 2.83 14.79
C PHE A 270 16.00 3.80 14.81
N GLY A 271 15.76 5.12 14.86
CA GLY A 271 16.81 6.13 14.83
C GLY A 271 17.31 6.46 13.43
N ASP A 272 16.59 6.04 12.37
CA ASP A 272 16.96 6.27 10.97
C ASP A 272 17.33 7.73 10.68
N HIS A 273 18.54 7.94 10.16
CA HIS A 273 19.01 9.28 9.82
C HIS A 273 18.40 9.74 8.49
N LEU A 274 17.69 10.87 8.54
CA LEU A 274 17.24 11.58 7.34
C LEU A 274 18.39 12.43 6.80
N ILE A 275 18.83 12.14 5.57
CA ILE A 275 19.85 12.94 4.89
C ILE A 275 19.19 13.98 3.98
N ALA A 276 19.93 15.04 3.65
CA ALA A 276 19.41 16.15 2.85
C ALA A 276 18.82 15.71 1.50
N THR A 277 19.36 14.65 0.90
CA THR A 277 18.88 14.09 -0.36
C THR A 277 17.56 13.34 -0.22
N ASP A 278 17.25 12.78 0.94
CA ASP A 278 15.93 12.17 1.19
C ASP A 278 14.85 13.26 1.22
N LEU A 279 15.13 14.37 1.92
CA LEU A 279 14.25 15.53 1.98
C LEU A 279 14.09 16.18 0.60
N LEU A 280 15.17 16.31 -0.16
CA LEU A 280 15.13 16.82 -1.52
C LEU A 280 14.30 15.90 -2.42
N GLY A 281 14.54 14.60 -2.37
CA GLY A 281 13.79 13.60 -3.13
C GLY A 281 12.30 13.62 -2.79
N LEU A 282 11.97 13.73 -1.50
CA LEU A 282 10.61 13.89 -1.00
C LEU A 282 9.94 15.16 -1.54
N VAL A 283 10.64 16.30 -1.50
CA VAL A 283 10.12 17.58 -2.03
C VAL A 283 9.88 17.52 -3.53
N VAL A 284 10.82 16.95 -4.29
CA VAL A 284 10.70 16.81 -5.75
C VAL A 284 9.55 15.86 -6.10
N ALA A 285 9.44 14.71 -5.41
CA ALA A 285 8.34 13.79 -5.61
C ALA A 285 6.99 14.42 -5.24
N GLY A 286 6.93 15.13 -4.11
CA GLY A 286 5.78 15.90 -3.66
C GLY A 286 5.37 16.99 -4.67
N ALA A 287 6.31 17.65 -5.32
CA ALA A 287 6.01 18.61 -6.40
C ALA A 287 5.36 17.93 -7.61
N GLY A 288 5.82 16.73 -7.98
CA GLY A 288 5.19 15.90 -9.02
C GLY A 288 3.74 15.54 -8.68
N VAL A 289 3.47 15.21 -7.42
CA VAL A 289 2.12 14.98 -6.91
C VAL A 289 1.29 16.25 -6.98
N LEU A 290 1.78 17.37 -6.46
CA LEU A 290 1.06 18.65 -6.47
C LEU A 290 0.73 19.13 -7.89
N LEU A 291 1.57 18.80 -8.88
CA LEU A 291 1.31 19.09 -10.29
C LEU A 291 0.07 18.35 -10.80
N VAL A 292 -0.10 17.08 -10.43
CA VAL A 292 -1.24 16.25 -10.81
C VAL A 292 -2.50 16.65 -10.04
N TYR A 293 -2.36 16.96 -8.76
CA TYR A 293 -3.47 17.21 -7.85
C TYR A 293 -3.77 18.69 -7.61
N ARG A 294 -3.24 19.62 -8.44
CA ARG A 294 -3.53 21.06 -8.30
C ARG A 294 -5.02 21.25 -8.05
N ILE A 295 -5.29 21.65 -6.80
CA ILE A 295 -6.58 21.87 -6.17
C ILE A 295 -7.52 22.44 -7.21
N GLY A 296 -8.56 21.67 -7.53
CA GLY A 296 -9.67 22.15 -8.31
C GLY A 296 -10.32 23.28 -7.54
N LEU A 297 -9.86 24.51 -7.72
CA LEU A 297 -10.72 25.66 -7.48
C LEU A 297 -11.94 25.42 -8.37
N PRO A 298 -13.16 25.43 -7.79
CA PRO A 298 -14.37 25.16 -8.54
C PRO A 298 -14.36 26.09 -9.76
N ARG A 299 -14.29 25.51 -10.95
CA ARG A 299 -14.59 26.25 -12.18
C ARG A 299 -16.00 26.79 -11.95
N SER A 300 -16.12 28.11 -11.80
CA SER A 300 -17.43 28.75 -11.80
C SER A 300 -18.11 28.27 -13.08
N ARG A 301 -19.12 27.40 -12.94
CA ARG A 301 -20.03 27.13 -14.05
C ARG A 301 -20.59 28.51 -14.40
N GLY A 302 -20.20 29.04 -15.56
CA GLY A 302 -20.84 30.21 -16.11
C GLY A 302 -22.34 29.95 -16.11
N ALA A 303 -23.10 30.86 -15.51
CA ALA A 303 -24.55 30.83 -15.60
C ALA A 303 -24.93 30.91 -17.09
N PRO A 304 -25.90 30.12 -17.55
CA PRO A 304 -26.50 30.36 -18.85
C PRO A 304 -27.27 31.68 -18.80
N GLU A 305 -26.94 32.61 -19.70
CA GLU A 305 -27.88 33.65 -20.15
C GLU A 305 -28.89 33.06 -21.14
#